data_AF-A0AAX2DQL1-F1
#
_entry.id   AF-A0AAX2DQL1-F1
#
_cell.length_a   1.000
_cell.length_b   1.000
_cell.length_c   1.000
_cell.angle_alpha   90.00
_cell.angle_beta   90.00
_cell.angle_gamma   90.00
#
_symmetry.space_group_name_H-M   'P 1'
#
loop_
_entity.id
_entity.type
_entity.pdbx_description
1 polymer ?
#
loop_
_entity_poly.entity_id
_entity_poly.type
_entity_poly.pdbx_seq_one_letter_code
_entity_poly.pdbx_strand_id
1 'polypeptide(L)'
;MKKKTVHGWEIISSLDARIYEDETGVAILVDMDGFGDQTPVILNFDEDGADVRSFSHLTKKIRISLNRKIFIDWRDEYFGEAVQEMDIVEVERD
;
A
#
# COMPACT_ATOMS: atom_id res chain seq x y z
N MET A 1 8.69 1.13 5.46
CA MET A 1 8.13 0.43 4.29
C MET A 1 7.48 -0.87 4.72
N LYS A 2 6.16 -1.03 4.52
CA LYS A 2 5.44 -2.27 4.83
C LYS A 2 5.24 -3.09 3.57
N LYS A 3 5.22 -4.41 3.73
CA LYS A 3 4.99 -5.37 2.63
C LYS A 3 3.81 -6.29 2.95
N LYS A 4 3.00 -6.60 1.95
CA LYS A 4 1.94 -7.61 2.03
C LYS A 4 1.83 -8.34 0.71
N THR A 5 1.61 -9.65 0.77
CA THR A 5 1.41 -10.48 -0.42
C THR A 5 -0.08 -10.65 -0.70
N VAL A 6 -0.50 -10.35 -1.93
CA VAL A 6 -1.88 -10.50 -2.40
C VAL A 6 -1.88 -11.09 -3.81
N HIS A 7 -2.65 -12.15 -4.05
CA HIS A 7 -2.67 -12.91 -5.32
C HIS A 7 -1.28 -13.27 -5.89
N GLY A 8 -0.30 -13.55 -5.01
CA GLY A 8 1.08 -13.85 -5.42
C GLY A 8 1.92 -12.64 -5.87
N TRP A 9 1.41 -11.42 -5.68
CA TRP A 9 2.13 -10.16 -5.85
C TRP A 9 2.54 -9.59 -4.49
N GLU A 10 3.76 -9.06 -4.41
CA GLU A 10 4.25 -8.34 -3.23
C GLU A 10 3.95 -6.85 -3.37
N ILE A 11 3.03 -6.35 -2.54
CA ILE A 11 2.68 -4.93 -2.45
C ILE A 11 3.56 -4.31 -1.39
N ILE A 12 4.32 -3.28 -1.77
CA ILE A 12 5.32 -2.61 -0.95
C ILE A 12 4.94 -1.13 -0.86
N SER A 13 4.63 -0.68 0.35
CA SER A 13 4.12 0.66 0.61
C SER A 13 5.15 1.50 1.36
N SER A 14 5.35 2.76 0.95
CA SER A 14 6.27 3.68 1.62
C SER A 14 5.80 4.09 3.02
N LEU A 15 4.48 4.15 3.23
CA LEU A 15 3.80 4.41 4.50
C LEU A 15 3.02 3.17 4.95
N ASP A 16 2.56 3.17 6.19
CA ASP A 16 1.63 2.15 6.67
C ASP A 16 0.32 2.25 5.89
N ALA A 17 -0.23 1.10 5.51
CA ALA A 17 -1.39 1.04 4.63
C ALA A 17 -2.27 -0.16 4.98
N ARG A 18 -3.58 0.07 4.94
CA ARG A 18 -4.62 -0.94 5.03
C ARG A 18 -4.93 -1.45 3.63
N ILE A 19 -5.02 -2.77 3.50
CA ILE A 19 -5.27 -3.45 2.22
C ILE A 19 -6.53 -4.30 2.37
N TYR A 20 -7.54 -3.96 1.57
CA TYR A 20 -8.81 -4.66 1.45
C TYR A 20 -8.85 -5.37 0.09
N GLU A 21 -9.33 -6.61 0.08
CA GLU A 21 -9.36 -7.47 -1.11
C GLU A 21 -10.77 -8.03 -1.26
N ASP A 22 -11.30 -7.99 -2.49
CA ASP A 22 -12.56 -8.61 -2.86
C ASP A 22 -12.45 -9.26 -4.26
N GLU A 23 -13.57 -9.76 -4.78
CA GLU A 23 -13.64 -10.42 -6.09
C GLU A 23 -13.29 -9.49 -7.28
N THR A 24 -13.34 -8.18 -7.07
CA THR A 24 -13.17 -7.17 -8.11
C THR A 24 -11.77 -6.56 -8.13
N GLY A 25 -11.02 -6.66 -7.03
CA GLY A 25 -9.64 -6.21 -6.93
C GLY A 25 -9.20 -5.92 -5.50
N VAL A 26 -8.19 -5.06 -5.38
CA VAL A 26 -7.54 -4.70 -4.12
C VAL A 26 -7.56 -3.20 -3.92
N ALA A 27 -8.13 -2.76 -2.80
CA ALA A 27 -8.13 -1.37 -2.37
C ALA A 27 -7.07 -1.13 -1.30
N ILE A 28 -6.25 -0.09 -1.51
CA ILE A 28 -5.14 0.26 -0.62
C ILE A 28 -5.32 1.70 -0.15
N LEU A 29 -5.33 1.87 1.17
CA LEU A 29 -5.49 3.14 1.87
C LEU A 29 -4.32 3.33 2.82
N VAL A 30 -3.73 4.53 2.88
CA VAL A 30 -2.74 4.87 3.92
C VAL A 30 -3.42 4.78 5.28
N ASP A 31 -2.77 4.10 6.23
CA ASP A 31 -3.25 3.97 7.60
C ASP A 31 -2.96 5.27 8.34
N MET A 32 -3.99 6.09 8.53
CA MET A 32 -3.90 7.37 9.23
C MET A 32 -5.11 7.60 10.10
N ASP A 33 -4.88 8.19 11.28
CA ASP A 33 -5.94 8.68 12.15
C ASP A 33 -6.37 10.08 11.66
N GLY A 34 -7.44 10.12 10.86
CA GLY A 34 -8.01 11.36 10.37
C GLY A 34 -9.28 11.13 9.54
N PHE A 35 -10.28 11.98 9.73
CA PHE A 35 -11.47 12.01 8.89
C PHE A 35 -11.20 12.85 7.64
N GLY A 36 -11.37 12.26 6.47
CA GLY A 36 -11.29 12.92 5.17
C GLY A 36 -11.65 11.94 4.05
N ASP A 37 -11.98 12.47 2.86
CA ASP A 37 -12.30 11.67 1.67
C ASP A 37 -11.04 11.01 1.09
N GLN A 38 -10.48 10.05 1.82
CA GLN A 38 -9.36 9.27 1.33
C GLN A 38 -9.83 8.39 0.17
N THR A 39 -9.34 8.70 -1.03
CA THR A 39 -9.54 7.86 -2.21
C THR A 39 -8.52 6.72 -2.18
N PRO A 40 -8.94 5.44 -2.29
CA PRO A 40 -8.01 4.32 -2.33
C PRO A 40 -7.24 4.28 -3.64
N VAL A 41 -6.05 3.66 -3.60
CA VAL A 41 -5.49 3.05 -4.81
C VAL A 41 -6.23 1.75 -5.06
N ILE A 42 -6.72 1.55 -6.28
CA ILE A 42 -7.38 0.30 -6.68
C ILE A 42 -6.46 -0.42 -7.65
N LEU A 43 -6.14 -1.67 -7.32
CA LEU A 43 -5.37 -2.58 -8.15
C LEU A 43 -6.24 -3.75 -8.59
N ASN A 44 -6.14 -4.12 -9.86
CA ASN A 44 -6.69 -5.36 -10.36
C ASN A 44 -5.56 -6.32 -10.69
N PHE A 45 -5.85 -7.60 -10.52
CA PHE A 45 -4.93 -8.69 -10.81
C PHE A 45 -5.61 -9.64 -11.80
N ASP A 46 -4.89 -10.04 -12.83
CA ASP A 46 -5.30 -11.10 -13.75
C ASP A 46 -4.23 -12.22 -13.76
N GLU A 47 -4.40 -13.22 -14.63
CA GLU A 47 -3.49 -14.37 -14.69
C GLU A 47 -2.05 -13.96 -15.05
N ASP A 48 -1.89 -12.87 -15.80
CA ASP A 48 -0.64 -12.46 -16.44
C ASP A 48 -0.01 -11.22 -15.78
N GLY A 49 -0.77 -10.46 -14.99
CA GLY A 49 -0.41 -9.09 -14.65
C GLY A 49 -1.15 -8.49 -13.46
N ALA A 50 -0.79 -7.22 -13.22
CA ALA A 50 -1.47 -6.33 -12.30
C ALA A 50 -1.63 -4.97 -12.97
N ASP A 51 -2.78 -4.34 -12.78
CA ASP A 51 -3.11 -3.03 -13.34
C ASP A 51 -3.60 -2.07 -12.25
N VAL A 52 -3.35 -0.77 -12.44
CA VAL A 52 -3.86 0.28 -11.54
C VAL A 52 -5.14 0.84 -12.13
N ARG A 53 -6.27 0.62 -11.46
CA ARG A 53 -7.58 1.16 -11.86
C ARG A 53 -7.82 2.56 -11.34
N SER A 54 -7.29 2.88 -10.17
CA SER A 54 -7.47 4.19 -9.54
C SER A 54 -6.23 4.58 -8.76
N PHE A 55 -5.90 5.87 -8.82
CA PHE A 55 -4.85 6.48 -8.02
C PHE A 55 -5.47 7.26 -6.87
N SER A 56 -4.84 7.19 -5.70
CA SER A 56 -5.16 8.11 -4.62
C SER A 56 -4.56 9.49 -4.93
N HIS A 57 -5.21 10.56 -4.47
CA HIS A 57 -4.60 11.89 -4.46
C HIS A 57 -3.34 11.95 -3.57
N LEU A 58 -3.20 11.01 -2.63
CA LEU A 58 -2.01 10.85 -1.77
C LEU A 58 -0.90 10.06 -2.47
N THR A 59 -1.14 9.51 -3.65
CA THR A 59 -0.12 8.75 -4.38
C THR A 59 0.91 9.71 -4.99
N LYS A 60 2.19 9.46 -4.69
CA LYS A 60 3.33 10.13 -5.32
C LYS A 60 3.79 9.36 -6.55
N LYS A 61 3.90 8.03 -6.43
CA LYS A 61 4.32 7.14 -7.52
C LYS A 61 3.85 5.72 -7.30
N ILE A 62 3.48 5.02 -8.39
CA ILE A 62 3.34 3.56 -8.39
C ILE A 62 4.31 2.97 -9.40
N ARG A 63 4.97 1.87 -9.05
CA ARG A 63 5.79 1.08 -9.97
C ARG A 63 5.37 -0.37 -9.90
N ILE A 64 5.06 -0.95 -11.05
CA ILE A 64 4.77 -2.38 -11.20
C ILE A 64 5.97 -3.01 -11.89
N SER A 65 6.48 -4.09 -11.32
CA SER A 65 7.66 -4.79 -11.78
C SER A 65 7.31 -6.20 -12.25
N LEU A 66 8.05 -6.69 -13.25
CA LEU A 66 7.89 -8.03 -13.83
C LEU A 66 8.12 -9.17 -12.82
N ASN A 67 8.85 -8.91 -11.74
CA ASN A 67 9.05 -9.87 -10.64
C ASN A 67 7.88 -9.91 -9.63
N ARG A 68 6.67 -9.56 -10.08
CA ARG A 68 5.44 -9.53 -9.28
C ARG A 68 5.51 -8.64 -8.05
N LYS A 69 6.14 -7.47 -8.19
CA LYS A 69 6.22 -6.46 -7.12
C LYS A 69 5.53 -5.16 -7.52
N ILE A 70 4.75 -4.61 -6.60
CA ILE A 70 4.09 -3.31 -6.75
C ILE A 70 4.60 -2.40 -5.64
N PHE A 71 5.25 -1.31 -6.03
CA PHE A 71 5.74 -0.29 -5.11
C PHE A 71 4.79 0.89 -5.15
N ILE A 72 4.32 1.33 -3.99
CA ILE A 72 3.47 2.51 -3.84
C ILE A 72 4.20 3.49 -2.93
N ASP A 73 4.64 4.58 -3.53
CA ASP A 73 5.18 5.73 -2.83
C ASP A 73 4.04 6.74 -2.62
N TRP A 74 3.80 7.11 -1.36
CA TRP A 74 2.81 8.11 -0.96
C TRP A 74 3.47 9.48 -0.76
N ARG A 75 2.65 10.53 -0.78
CA ARG A 75 3.03 11.89 -0.41
C ARG A 75 3.01 11.99 1.11
N ASP A 76 4.17 11.95 1.73
CA ASP A 76 4.36 12.07 3.18
C ASP A 76 4.16 13.50 3.71
N GLU A 77 4.17 14.50 2.83
CA GLU A 77 4.01 15.94 3.13
C GLU A 77 2.76 16.29 3.95
N TYR A 78 1.72 15.46 3.88
CA TYR A 78 0.44 15.64 4.58
C TYR A 78 0.37 14.94 5.93
N PHE A 79 1.40 14.16 6.25
CA PHE A 79 1.48 13.33 7.42
C PHE A 79 2.58 13.92 8.30
N GLY A 80 2.22 14.45 9.47
CA GLY A 80 3.22 14.92 10.44
C GLY A 80 4.16 13.80 10.88
N GLU A 81 5.11 14.08 11.77
CA GLU A 81 6.10 13.12 12.28
C GLU A 81 5.47 11.81 12.84
N ALA A 82 4.18 11.83 13.20
CA ALA A 82 3.43 10.72 13.79
C ALA A 82 3.26 9.46 12.92
N VAL A 83 3.39 9.53 11.58
CA VAL A 83 3.21 8.33 10.71
C VAL A 83 4.52 7.54 10.54
N GLN A 84 5.64 8.03 11.09
CA GLN A 84 6.95 7.37 10.98
C GLN A 84 7.29 6.43 12.15
N GLU A 85 6.54 6.46 13.25
CA GLU A 85 6.81 5.65 14.45
C GLU A 85 5.68 4.64 14.73
N MET A 86 5.85 3.40 14.25
CA MET A 86 5.38 2.22 14.99
C MET A 86 6.54 1.21 15.01
N ASP A 87 7.23 1.19 16.15
CA ASP A 87 8.40 0.37 16.44
C ASP A 87 8.20 -1.11 16.07
N ILE A 88 9.18 -1.65 15.34
CA ILE A 88 9.37 -3.08 15.16
C ILE A 88 9.86 -3.63 16.50
N VAL A 89 8.98 -4.25 17.27
CA VAL A 89 9.39 -5.11 18.37
C VAL A 89 9.66 -6.51 17.78
N GLU A 90 10.87 -6.71 17.28
CA GLU A 90 11.43 -8.06 17.06
C GLU A 90 11.85 -8.60 18.43
N VAL A 91 11.03 -9.49 19.00
CA VAL A 91 11.44 -10.32 20.14
C VAL A 91 12.00 -11.61 19.58
N GLU A 92 13.33 -11.70 19.45
CA GLU A 92 14.02 -12.98 19.43
C GLU A 92 13.96 -13.57 20.85
N ARG A 93 13.49 -14.81 20.97
CA ARG A 93 13.71 -15.65 22.17
C ARG A 93 14.59 -16.82 21.76
N ASP A 94 15.78 -16.86 22.32
CA ASP A 94 16.61 -18.06 22.47
C ASP A 94 15.88 -19.14 23.31
#